data_AF-A0A7S1TT52-F1
#
_entry.id   AF-A0A7S1TT52-F1
#
_cell.length_a   1.000
_cell.length_b   1.000
_cell.length_c   1.000
_cell.angle_alpha   90.00
_cell.angle_beta   90.00
_cell.angle_gamma   90.00
#
_symmetry.space_group_name_H-M   'P 1'
#
loop_
_entity.id
_entity.type
_entity.pdbx_description
1 polymer ?
#
loop_
_entity_poly.entity_id
_entity_poly.type
_entity_poly.pdbx_seq_one_letter_code
_entity_poly.pdbx_strand_id
1 'polypeptide(L)'
;ASERRDALMSEGAAKRVVAAMQAHANDDVEVAYAGCGAIGNLARSENAADARASERRDALMSEGAAKRVVAAMAAHANDDADVARNGCGAIASLARSVNAVDAKASERRDALMSEGAAKRVLAAMQAHAN
;
A
#
# COMPACT_ATOMS: atom_id res chain seq x y z
N ALA A 1 -2.99 9.68 -17.28
CA ALA A 1 -3.08 8.59 -16.27
C ALA A 1 -3.13 9.10 -14.83
N SER A 2 -2.38 10.14 -14.46
CA SER A 2 -2.46 10.77 -13.12
C SER A 2 -3.87 11.31 -12.80
N GLU A 3 -4.52 11.99 -13.75
CA GLU A 3 -5.88 12.54 -13.59
C GLU A 3 -6.95 11.49 -13.26
N ARG A 4 -6.86 10.29 -13.85
CA ARG A 4 -7.81 9.20 -13.55
C ARG A 4 -7.66 8.72 -12.11
N ARG A 5 -6.43 8.67 -11.60
CA ARG A 5 -6.17 8.31 -10.19
C ARG A 5 -6.68 9.41 -9.26
N ASP A 6 -6.48 10.68 -9.62
CA ASP A 6 -7.01 11.80 -8.84
C ASP A 6 -8.53 11.75 -8.74
N ALA A 7 -9.23 11.54 -9.86
CA ALA A 7 -10.69 11.40 -9.87
C ALA A 7 -11.15 10.24 -8.97
N LEU A 8 -10.53 9.07 -9.09
CA LEU A 8 -10.84 7.91 -8.22
C LEU A 8 -10.60 8.22 -6.73
N MET A 9 -9.53 8.95 -6.41
CA MET A 9 -9.24 9.36 -5.04
C MET A 9 -10.31 10.33 -4.52
N SER A 10 -10.78 11.27 -5.34
CA SER A 10 -11.89 12.17 -4.99
C SER A 10 -13.22 11.45 -4.80
N GLU A 11 -13.45 10.33 -5.49
CA GLU A 11 -14.63 9.46 -5.31
C GLU A 11 -14.51 8.53 -4.08
N GLY A 12 -13.41 8.61 -3.32
CA GLY A 12 -13.18 7.84 -2.11
C GLY A 12 -12.70 6.40 -2.38
N ALA A 13 -12.06 6.14 -3.53
CA ALA A 13 -11.55 4.81 -3.87
C ALA A 13 -10.62 4.25 -2.78
N ALA A 14 -9.72 5.07 -2.22
CA ALA A 14 -8.82 4.66 -1.13
C ALA A 14 -9.58 4.05 0.05
N LYS A 15 -10.58 4.77 0.56
CA LYS A 15 -11.41 4.33 1.68
C LYS A 15 -12.16 3.04 1.39
N ARG A 16 -12.74 2.92 0.17
CA ARG A 16 -13.49 1.72 -0.24
C ARG A 16 -12.58 0.49 -0.35
N VAL A 17 -11.40 0.64 -0.94
CA VAL A 17 -10.42 -0.46 -1.06
C VAL A 17 -9.93 -0.89 0.32
N VAL A 18 -9.56 0.06 1.19
CA VAL A 18 -9.15 -0.22 2.57
C VAL A 18 -10.26 -0.95 3.34
N ALA A 19 -11.51 -0.50 3.21
CA ALA A 19 -12.64 -1.12 3.88
C ALA A 19 -12.89 -2.56 3.38
N ALA A 20 -12.78 -2.81 2.08
CA ALA A 20 -12.92 -4.15 1.50
C ALA A 20 -11.82 -5.09 2.00
N MET A 21 -10.55 -4.65 1.95
CA MET A 21 -9.42 -5.42 2.49
C MET A 21 -9.54 -5.69 4.00
N GLN A 22 -10.19 -4.79 4.74
CA GLN A 22 -10.47 -5.00 6.16
C GLN A 22 -11.57 -6.03 6.38
N ALA A 23 -12.66 -5.96 5.62
CA ALA A 23 -13.80 -6.85 5.76
C ALA A 23 -13.45 -8.29 5.38
N HIS A 24 -12.58 -8.46 4.37
CA HIS A 24 -12.21 -9.75 3.81
C HIS A 24 -10.76 -10.16 4.11
N ALA A 25 -10.24 -9.75 5.26
CA ALA A 25 -8.81 -9.84 5.54
C ALA A 25 -8.26 -11.27 5.67
N ASN A 26 -9.12 -12.27 5.91
CA ASN A 26 -8.71 -13.64 6.23
C ASN A 26 -9.42 -14.73 5.41
N ASP A 27 -10.43 -14.37 4.62
CA ASP A 27 -11.33 -15.31 3.95
C ASP A 27 -11.27 -15.22 2.42
N ASP A 28 -10.68 -14.15 1.86
CA ASP A 28 -10.62 -13.94 0.42
C ASP A 28 -9.25 -13.44 -0.05
N VAL A 29 -8.46 -14.39 -0.57
CA VAL A 29 -7.13 -14.15 -1.13
C VAL A 29 -7.18 -13.26 -2.38
N GLU A 30 -8.26 -13.32 -3.17
CA GLU A 30 -8.43 -12.49 -4.37
C GLU A 30 -8.67 -11.03 -4.00
N VAL A 31 -9.44 -10.78 -2.93
CA VAL A 31 -9.62 -9.42 -2.39
C VAL A 31 -8.30 -8.86 -1.86
N ALA A 32 -7.48 -9.70 -1.19
CA ALA A 32 -6.15 -9.31 -0.75
C ALA A 32 -5.24 -8.95 -1.94
N TYR A 33 -5.18 -9.81 -2.97
CA TYR A 33 -4.41 -9.59 -4.18
C TYR A 33 -4.84 -8.32 -4.92
N ALA A 34 -6.14 -8.19 -5.21
CA ALA A 34 -6.72 -7.06 -5.93
C ALA A 34 -6.56 -5.76 -5.13
N GLY A 35 -6.73 -5.80 -3.81
CA GLY A 35 -6.56 -4.66 -2.92
C GLY A 35 -5.12 -4.13 -2.92
N CYS A 36 -4.13 -5.03 -2.80
CA CYS A 36 -2.71 -4.67 -2.93
C CYS A 36 -2.41 -4.04 -4.30
N GLY A 37 -2.89 -4.65 -5.38
CA GLY A 37 -2.71 -4.11 -6.74
C GLY A 37 -3.37 -2.74 -6.94
N ALA A 38 -4.57 -2.53 -6.40
CA ALA A 38 -5.28 -1.25 -6.46
C ALA A 38 -4.53 -0.14 -5.71
N ILE A 39 -4.11 -0.40 -4.47
CA ILE A 39 -3.33 0.56 -3.66
C ILE A 39 -2.02 0.90 -4.36
N GLY A 40 -1.29 -0.10 -4.87
CA GLY A 40 -0.04 0.12 -5.60
C GLY A 40 -0.25 1.00 -6.84
N ASN A 41 -1.32 0.77 -7.59
CA ASN A 41 -1.65 1.58 -8.77
C ASN A 41 -2.07 3.01 -8.42
N LEU A 42 -2.86 3.22 -7.37
CA LEU A 42 -3.26 4.56 -6.91
C LEU A 42 -2.06 5.37 -6.39
N ALA A 43 -1.14 4.72 -5.67
CA ALA A 43 0.11 5.31 -5.16
C ALA A 43 1.17 5.55 -6.25
N ARG A 44 1.01 4.92 -7.42
CA ARG A 44 2.03 4.97 -8.49
C ARG A 44 2.14 6.37 -9.07
N SER A 45 3.38 6.86 -9.05
CA SER A 45 3.81 8.00 -9.86
C SER A 45 4.51 7.54 -11.14
N GLU A 46 4.26 8.26 -12.22
CA GLU A 46 4.97 8.14 -13.51
C GLU A 46 6.21 9.04 -13.58
N ASN A 47 6.26 10.08 -12.75
CA ASN A 47 7.39 11.01 -12.68
C ASN A 47 7.77 11.30 -11.22
N ALA A 48 9.07 11.34 -10.93
CA ALA A 48 9.58 11.79 -9.64
C ALA A 48 9.15 13.23 -9.29
N ALA A 49 8.74 14.08 -10.24
CA ALA A 49 8.26 15.43 -9.93
C ALA A 49 6.73 15.56 -9.70
N ASP A 50 5.96 14.45 -9.66
CA ASP A 50 4.50 14.52 -9.51
C ASP A 50 4.08 14.82 -8.06
N ALA A 51 3.88 16.11 -7.75
CA ALA A 51 3.42 16.57 -6.44
C ALA A 51 2.06 15.93 -6.04
N ARG A 52 1.15 15.71 -7.00
CA ARG A 52 -0.15 15.07 -6.72
C ARG A 52 0.03 13.62 -6.29
N ALA A 53 1.06 12.93 -6.79
CA ALA A 53 1.37 11.60 -6.31
C ALA A 53 1.75 11.59 -4.82
N SER A 54 2.36 12.65 -4.31
CA SER A 54 2.63 12.77 -2.87
C SER A 54 1.35 12.95 -2.06
N GLU A 55 0.44 13.81 -2.51
CA GLU A 55 -0.86 14.01 -1.86
C GLU A 55 -1.71 12.73 -1.87
N ARG A 56 -1.74 11.99 -2.98
CA ARG A 56 -2.42 10.68 -3.05
C ARG A 56 -1.85 9.66 -2.08
N ARG A 57 -0.51 9.61 -1.95
CA ARG A 57 0.15 8.73 -0.98
C ARG A 57 -0.17 9.14 0.46
N ASP A 58 -0.16 10.43 0.78
CA ASP A 58 -0.55 10.94 2.10
C ASP A 58 -1.99 10.52 2.43
N ALA A 59 -2.92 10.69 1.49
CA ALA A 59 -4.32 10.30 1.65
C ALA A 59 -4.47 8.78 1.83
N LEU A 60 -3.80 7.97 1.02
CA LEU A 60 -3.80 6.50 1.17
C LEU A 60 -3.25 6.06 2.54
N MET A 61 -2.16 6.68 2.99
CA MET A 61 -1.58 6.41 4.31
C MET A 61 -2.56 6.79 5.43
N SER A 62 -3.22 7.94 5.33
CA SER A 62 -4.22 8.39 6.31
C SER A 62 -5.45 7.48 6.38
N GLU A 63 -5.84 6.85 5.29
CA GLU A 63 -6.90 5.84 5.27
C GLU A 63 -6.43 4.49 5.83
N GLY A 64 -5.14 4.31 6.14
CA GLY A 64 -4.59 3.08 6.68
C GLY A 64 -4.23 2.02 5.63
N ALA A 65 -3.98 2.43 4.38
CA ALA A 65 -3.64 1.53 3.27
C ALA A 65 -2.42 0.64 3.60
N ALA A 66 -1.35 1.20 4.15
CA ALA A 66 -0.15 0.44 4.51
C ALA A 66 -0.45 -0.68 5.50
N LYS A 67 -1.15 -0.35 6.59
CA LYS A 67 -1.60 -1.34 7.59
C LYS A 67 -2.43 -2.45 6.96
N ARG A 68 -3.31 -2.16 5.99
CA ARG A 68 -4.14 -3.18 5.33
C ARG A 68 -3.35 -4.07 4.39
N VAL A 69 -2.45 -3.51 3.60
CA VAL A 69 -1.53 -4.29 2.75
C VAL A 69 -0.73 -5.26 3.60
N VAL A 70 -0.15 -4.78 4.70
CA VAL A 70 0.65 -5.61 5.60
C VAL A 70 -0.19 -6.70 6.28
N ALA A 71 -1.42 -6.39 6.68
CA ALA A 71 -2.32 -7.38 7.27
C ALA A 71 -2.68 -8.48 6.25
N ALA A 72 -2.99 -8.11 5.01
CA ALA A 72 -3.31 -9.03 3.93
C ALA A 72 -2.12 -9.97 3.61
N MET A 73 -0.90 -9.40 3.52
CA MET A 73 0.32 -10.20 3.34
C MET A 73 0.54 -11.20 4.47
N ALA A 74 0.20 -10.85 5.71
CA ALA A 74 0.37 -11.73 6.86
C ALA A 74 -0.72 -12.82 6.92
N ALA A 75 -1.97 -12.48 6.59
CA ALA A 75 -3.08 -13.41 6.61
C ALA A 75 -2.94 -14.51 5.54
N HIS A 76 -2.44 -14.16 4.35
CA HIS A 76 -2.30 -15.06 3.21
C HIS A 76 -0.86 -15.48 2.92
N ALA A 77 0.04 -15.36 3.91
CA ALA A 77 1.46 -15.67 3.74
C ALA A 77 1.73 -17.14 3.34
N ASN A 78 0.81 -18.05 3.64
CA ASN A 78 0.96 -19.47 3.31
C ASN A 78 0.05 -19.90 2.15
N ASP A 79 -0.84 -19.02 1.70
CA ASP A 79 -1.85 -19.36 0.69
C ASP A 79 -1.36 -18.98 -0.70
N ASP A 80 -0.84 -17.76 -0.86
CA ASP A 80 -0.46 -17.22 -2.16
C ASP A 80 0.72 -16.23 -2.06
N ALA A 81 1.83 -16.60 -2.70
CA ALA A 81 3.03 -15.76 -2.80
C ALA A 81 2.82 -14.49 -3.64
N ASP A 82 1.84 -14.46 -4.54
CA ASP A 82 1.55 -13.28 -5.35
C ASP A 82 0.89 -12.17 -4.52
N VAL A 83 0.16 -12.48 -3.45
CA VAL A 83 -0.32 -11.47 -2.47
C VAL A 83 0.86 -10.76 -1.82
N ALA A 84 1.89 -11.51 -1.41
CA ALA A 84 3.10 -10.93 -0.83
C ALA A 84 3.88 -10.09 -1.85
N ARG A 85 4.01 -10.56 -3.09
CA ARG A 85 4.66 -9.79 -4.17
C ARG A 85 3.94 -8.49 -4.47
N ASN A 86 2.62 -8.54 -4.66
CA ASN A 86 1.82 -7.34 -4.93
C ASN A 86 1.80 -6.40 -3.72
N GLY A 87 1.71 -6.95 -2.51
CA GLY A 87 1.79 -6.17 -1.28
C GLY A 87 3.13 -5.44 -1.14
N CYS A 88 4.24 -6.10 -1.43
CA CYS A 88 5.56 -5.45 -1.49
C CYS A 88 5.59 -4.30 -2.51
N GLY A 89 5.04 -4.51 -3.71
CA GLY A 89 4.94 -3.47 -4.74
C GLY A 89 4.09 -2.26 -4.31
N ALA A 90 3.00 -2.52 -3.57
CA ALA A 90 2.14 -1.48 -3.01
C ALA A 90 2.87 -0.68 -1.93
N ILE A 91 3.55 -1.35 -0.99
CA ILE A 91 4.36 -0.69 0.06
C ILE A 91 5.48 0.14 -0.57
N ALA A 92 6.19 -0.40 -1.56
CA ALA A 92 7.24 0.34 -2.26
C ALA A 92 6.69 1.59 -2.96
N SER A 93 5.49 1.49 -3.53
CA SER A 93 4.82 2.63 -4.16
C SER A 93 4.38 3.68 -3.15
N LEU A 94 3.89 3.29 -1.97
CA LEU A 94 3.52 4.17 -0.87
C LEU A 94 4.73 4.87 -0.22
N ALA A 95 5.84 4.15 -0.07
CA ALA A 95 7.08 4.65 0.52
C ALA A 95 7.89 5.55 -0.43
N ARG A 96 7.53 5.60 -1.72
CA ARG A 96 8.30 6.34 -2.72
C ARG A 96 8.25 7.85 -2.46
N SER A 97 9.43 8.42 -2.23
CA SER A 97 9.65 9.87 -2.24
C SER A 97 9.62 10.39 -3.67
N VAL A 98 9.05 11.57 -3.89
CA VAL A 98 9.15 12.27 -5.17
C VAL A 98 10.45 13.10 -5.23
N ASN A 99 11.01 13.55 -4.11
CA ASN A 99 12.23 14.38 -4.10
C ASN A 99 13.07 14.14 -2.82
N ALA A 100 14.39 14.35 -2.89
CA ALA A 100 15.32 14.18 -1.76
C ALA A 100 15.07 15.13 -0.57
N VAL A 101 14.32 16.21 -0.79
CA VAL A 101 13.92 17.23 0.21
C VAL A 101 12.42 17.18 0.55
N ASP A 102 11.70 16.13 0.12
CA ASP A 102 10.30 15.96 0.48
C ASP A 102 10.19 15.54 1.97
N ALA A 103 10.02 16.53 2.87
CA ALA A 103 9.83 16.31 4.30
C ALA A 103 8.70 15.30 4.58
N LYS A 104 7.63 15.34 3.76
CA LYS A 104 6.51 14.40 3.86
C LYS A 104 6.90 12.97 3.50
N ALA A 105 7.89 12.78 2.62
CA ALA A 105 8.40 11.44 2.34
C ALA A 105 9.21 10.87 3.53
N SER A 106 9.88 11.72 4.31
CA SER A 106 10.48 11.30 5.58
C SER A 106 9.39 10.88 6.57
N GLU A 107 8.37 11.71 6.75
CA GLU A 107 7.25 11.42 7.65
C GLU A 107 6.50 10.13 7.27
N ARG A 108 6.27 9.87 5.98
CA ARG A 108 5.67 8.59 5.52
C ARG A 108 6.55 7.39 5.84
N ARG A 109 7.87 7.51 5.68
CA ARG A 109 8.81 6.43 6.03
C ARG A 109 8.78 6.19 7.53
N ASP A 110 8.80 7.24 8.33
CA ASP A 110 8.74 7.14 9.79
C ASP A 110 7.40 6.54 10.25
N ALA A 111 6.28 6.92 9.61
CA ALA A 111 4.96 6.33 9.84
C ALA A 111 4.94 4.83 9.50
N LEU A 112 5.43 4.43 8.32
CA LEU A 112 5.57 3.02 7.92
C LEU A 112 6.42 2.21 8.91
N MET A 113 7.51 2.80 9.40
CA MET A 113 8.38 2.17 10.40
C MET A 113 7.66 2.04 11.76
N SER A 114 6.89 3.05 12.17
CA SER A 114 6.10 3.05 13.41
C SER A 114 4.94 2.05 13.40
N GLU A 115 4.29 1.86 12.24
CA GLU A 115 3.24 0.86 12.05
C GLU A 115 3.78 -0.58 12.03
N GLY A 116 5.11 -0.72 12.07
CA GLY A 116 5.80 -2.00 12.04
C GLY A 116 5.76 -2.65 10.66
N ALA A 117 5.53 -1.88 9.59
CA ALA A 117 5.46 -2.41 8.22
C ALA A 117 6.74 -3.18 7.88
N ALA A 118 7.92 -2.65 8.22
CA ALA A 118 9.20 -3.35 8.00
C ALA A 118 9.29 -4.68 8.77
N LYS A 119 8.93 -4.71 10.06
CA LYS A 119 8.93 -5.95 10.87
C LYS A 119 7.95 -6.99 10.34
N ARG A 120 6.77 -6.55 9.90
CA ARG A 120 5.71 -7.43 9.42
C ARG A 120 5.96 -7.92 7.99
N VAL A 121 6.55 -7.10 7.12
CA VAL A 121 7.05 -7.52 5.80
C VAL A 121 8.16 -8.56 5.96
N LEU A 122 9.11 -8.34 6.88
CA LEU A 122 10.14 -9.34 7.21
C LEU A 122 9.54 -10.65 7.71
N ALA A 123 8.55 -10.60 8.61
CA ALA A 123 7.88 -11.79 9.11
C ALA A 123 7.11 -12.54 8.00
N ALA A 124 6.43 -11.81 7.10
CA ALA A 124 5.77 -12.41 5.95
C ALA A 124 6.80 -13.07 5.01
N MET A 125 7.90 -12.38 4.69
CA MET A 125 8.98 -12.94 3.86
C MET A 125 9.63 -14.18 4.49
N GLN A 126 9.75 -14.22 5.82
CA GLN A 126 10.26 -15.39 6.55
C GLN A 126 9.28 -16.56 6.53
N ALA A 127 7.96 -16.32 6.57
CA ALA A 127 6.95 -17.37 6.46
C ALA A 127 6.97 -18.04 5.08
N HIS A 128 7.18 -17.27 4.00
CA HIS A 128 7.32 -17.81 2.64
C HIS A 128 8.62 -18.58 2.38
N ALA A 129 9.65 -18.41 3.22
CA ALA A 129 10.95 -19.04 3.04
C ALA A 129 11.05 -20.46 3.64
N ASN A 130 10.03 -20.91 4.38
CA ASN A 130 10.00 -22.21 5.05
C ASN A 130 9.05 -23.20 4.38
#